data_AF-A0AB35X1C9-F1
#
_entry.id   AF-A0AB35X1C9-F1
#
_cell.length_a   1.000
_cell.length_b   1.000
_cell.length_c   1.000
_cell.angle_alpha   90.00
_cell.angle_beta   90.00
_cell.angle_gamma   90.00
#
_symmetry.space_group_name_H-M   'P 1'
#
loop_
_entity.id
_entity.type
_entity.pdbx_description
1 polymer ?
#
loop_
_entity_poly.entity_id
_entity_poly.type
_entity_poly.pdbx_seq_one_letter_code
_entity_poly.pdbx_strand_id
1 'polypeptide(L)'
;MAALPDDPTPALLSRLNQNINALGSAIEEIGIWIDQRGSTETYHRINEHLEVLIENSDAIAELLVDLIARWKPEETGDPED
;
A
#
# COMPACT_ATOMS: atom_id res chain seq x y z
N MET A 1 -15.83 15.23 -10.11
CA MET A 1 -15.01 14.55 -9.08
C MET A 1 -14.51 15.65 -8.17
N ALA A 2 -15.01 15.74 -6.93
CA ALA A 2 -14.57 16.74 -5.98
C ALA A 2 -13.04 16.58 -5.79
N ALA A 3 -12.30 17.67 -5.96
CA ALA A 3 -10.88 17.69 -5.67
C ALA A 3 -10.73 17.34 -4.19
N LEU A 4 -9.89 16.34 -3.88
CA LEU A 4 -9.42 16.18 -2.51
C LEU A 4 -8.82 17.52 -2.06
N PRO A 5 -8.96 17.92 -0.78
CA PRO A 5 -8.26 19.09 -0.27
C PRO A 5 -6.75 18.78 -0.31
N ASP A 6 -5.91 19.79 -0.05
CA ASP A 6 -4.44 19.63 0.08
C ASP A 6 -4.02 18.75 1.28
N ASP A 7 -4.84 17.77 1.69
CA ASP A 7 -4.46 16.71 2.62
C ASP A 7 -3.52 15.74 1.91
N PRO A 8 -2.22 15.68 2.28
CA PRO A 8 -1.27 14.79 1.63
C PRO A 8 -1.47 13.32 2.04
N THR A 9 -2.34 13.02 3.02
CA THR A 9 -2.48 11.69 3.61
C THR A 9 -2.90 10.63 2.59
N PRO A 10 -3.92 10.83 1.73
CA PRO A 10 -4.29 9.85 0.71
C PRO A 10 -3.19 9.62 -0.35
N ALA A 11 -2.48 10.68 -0.74
CA ALA A 11 -1.36 10.58 -1.67
C ALA A 11 -0.17 9.81 -1.04
N LEU A 12 0.14 10.07 0.22
CA LEU A 12 1.19 9.37 0.98
C LEU A 12 0.86 7.88 1.14
N LEU A 13 -0.37 7.56 1.53
CA LEU A 13 -0.83 6.18 1.68
C LEU A 13 -0.86 5.44 0.34
N SER A 14 -1.31 6.08 -0.75
CA SER A 14 -1.23 5.52 -2.09
C SER A 14 0.22 5.23 -2.50
N ARG A 15 1.16 6.12 -2.17
CA ARG A 15 2.58 5.92 -2.47
C ARG A 15 3.20 4.81 -1.63
N LEU A 16 2.81 4.70 -0.36
CA LEU A 16 3.23 3.61 0.52
C LEU A 16 2.76 2.25 -0.03
N ASN A 17 1.50 2.16 -0.47
CA ASN A 17 0.96 0.95 -1.08
C ASN A 17 1.74 0.54 -2.35
N GLN A 18 2.06 1.52 -3.21
CA GLN A 18 2.88 1.27 -4.42
C GLN A 18 4.27 0.74 -4.05
N ASN A 19 4.91 1.31 -3.03
CA ASN A 19 6.23 0.87 -2.59
C ASN A 19 6.21 -0.56 -2.03
N ILE A 20 5.21 -0.90 -1.21
CA ILE A 20 5.09 -2.25 -0.64
C ILE A 20 4.86 -3.29 -1.74
N ASN A 21 3.99 -3.01 -2.71
CA ASN A 21 3.79 -3.89 -3.87
C ASN A 21 5.08 -4.08 -4.68
N ALA A 22 5.82 -2.99 -4.96
CA ALA A 22 7.08 -3.08 -5.69
C ALA A 22 8.14 -3.88 -4.92
N LEU A 23 8.22 -3.70 -3.60
CA LEU A 23 9.11 -4.48 -2.72
C LEU A 23 8.70 -5.96 -2.70
N GLY A 24 7.39 -6.25 -2.62
CA GLY A 24 6.84 -7.60 -2.70
C GLY A 24 7.29 -8.30 -3.99
N SER A 25 7.08 -7.70 -5.15
CA SER A 25 7.50 -8.28 -6.43
C SER A 25 9.02 -8.50 -6.53
N ALA A 26 9.83 -7.54 -6.06
CA ALA A 26 11.29 -7.68 -6.11
C ALA A 26 11.78 -8.82 -5.18
N ILE A 27 11.18 -8.95 -4.00
CA ILE A 27 11.55 -9.99 -3.04
C ILE A 27 11.09 -11.37 -3.53
N GLU A 28 9.93 -11.47 -4.19
CA GLU A 28 9.45 -12.70 -4.83
C GLU A 28 10.41 -13.19 -5.91
N GLU A 29 10.86 -12.28 -6.79
CA GLU A 29 11.84 -12.61 -7.82
C GLU A 29 13.18 -13.10 -7.24
N ILE A 30 13.65 -12.45 -6.15
CA ILE A 30 14.85 -12.88 -5.42
C ILE A 30 14.63 -14.28 -4.80
N GLY A 31 13.46 -14.53 -4.21
CA GLY A 31 13.10 -15.83 -3.65
C GLY A 31 13.19 -16.93 -4.70
N ILE A 32 12.59 -16.74 -5.87
CA ILE A 32 12.63 -17.68 -7.00
C ILE A 32 14.08 -17.95 -7.42
N TRP A 33 14.93 -16.92 -7.54
CA TRP A 33 16.33 -17.08 -7.92
C TRP A 33 17.14 -17.86 -6.88
N ILE A 34 16.83 -17.70 -5.59
CA ILE A 34 17.46 -18.41 -4.47
C ILE A 34 17.05 -19.89 -4.47
N ASP A 35 15.77 -20.19 -4.70
CA ASP A 35 15.26 -21.56 -4.79
C ASP A 35 15.90 -22.33 -5.97
N GLN A 36 16.03 -21.69 -7.13
CA GLN A 36 16.71 -22.25 -8.31
C GLN A 36 18.17 -22.66 -8.05
N ARG A 37 18.79 -22.09 -7.00
CA ARG A 37 20.16 -22.42 -6.58
C ARG A 37 20.24 -23.47 -5.46
N GLY A 38 19.09 -24.04 -5.09
CA GLY A 38 18.98 -25.10 -4.09
C GLY A 38 18.99 -24.62 -2.65
N SER A 39 18.80 -23.31 -2.41
CA SER A 39 18.76 -22.75 -1.05
C SER A 39 17.32 -22.64 -0.53
N THR A 40 16.64 -23.79 -0.43
CA THR A 40 15.21 -23.89 -0.10
C THR A 40 14.85 -23.27 1.25
N GLU A 41 15.75 -23.36 2.25
CA GLU A 41 15.55 -22.71 3.56
C GLU A 41 15.50 -21.18 3.44
N THR A 42 16.37 -20.60 2.60
CA THR A 42 16.37 -19.15 2.37
C THR A 42 15.15 -18.72 1.56
N TYR A 43 14.72 -19.53 0.59
CA TYR A 43 13.47 -19.31 -0.14
C TYR A 43 12.26 -19.31 0.81
N HIS A 44 12.17 -20.27 1.72
CA HIS A 44 11.06 -20.36 2.67
C HIS A 44 10.94 -19.11 3.54
N ARG A 45 12.06 -18.66 4.12
CA ARG A 45 12.11 -17.43 4.92
C ARG A 45 11.76 -16.17 4.12
N ILE A 46 12.11 -16.13 2.83
CA ILE A 46 11.72 -15.03 1.95
C ILE A 46 10.21 -15.03 1.72
N ASN A 47 9.59 -16.19 1.50
CA ASN A 47 8.14 -16.31 1.37
C ASN A 47 7.39 -15.88 2.64
N GLU A 48 7.88 -16.23 3.84
CA GLU A 48 7.27 -15.77 5.10
C GLU A 48 7.27 -14.24 5.20
N HIS A 49 8.36 -13.58 4.78
CA HIS A 49 8.41 -12.11 4.75
C HIS A 49 7.55 -11.50 3.64
N LEU A 50 7.39 -12.17 2.50
CA LEU A 50 6.49 -11.74 1.44
C LEU A 50 5.04 -11.76 1.88
N GLU A 51 4.62 -12.79 2.61
CA GLU A 51 3.25 -12.89 3.15
C GLU A 51 2.92 -11.66 4.02
N VAL A 52 3.83 -11.26 4.90
CA VAL A 52 3.68 -10.04 5.72
C VAL A 52 3.58 -8.78 4.85
N LEU A 53 4.32 -8.68 3.75
CA LEU A 53 4.22 -7.52 2.86
C LEU A 53 2.88 -7.49 2.10
N ILE A 54 2.37 -8.65 1.70
CA ILE A 54 1.06 -8.78 1.04
C ILE A 54 -0.04 -8.34 2.01
N GLU A 55 -0.06 -8.90 3.23
CA GLU A 55 -1.02 -8.53 4.28
C GLU A 55 -1.02 -7.02 4.57
N ASN A 56 0.16 -6.41 4.64
CA ASN A 56 0.29 -4.98 4.84
C ASN A 56 -0.25 -4.17 3.64
N SER A 57 0.00 -4.65 2.41
CA SER A 57 -0.52 -3.99 1.21
C SER A 57 -2.04 -4.00 1.17
N ASP A 58 -2.66 -5.14 1.50
CA ASP A 58 -4.11 -5.29 1.54
C ASP A 58 -4.72 -4.38 2.61
N ALA A 59 -4.15 -4.37 3.82
CA ALA A 59 -4.60 -3.49 4.90
C ALA A 59 -4.51 -2.00 4.53
N ILE A 60 -3.44 -1.57 3.86
CA ILE A 60 -3.31 -0.18 3.41
C ILE A 60 -4.35 0.14 2.33
N ALA A 61 -4.61 -0.77 1.41
CA ALA A 61 -5.62 -0.59 0.37
C ALA A 61 -7.03 -0.44 0.99
N GLU A 62 -7.37 -1.26 1.98
CA GLU A 62 -8.64 -1.16 2.71
C GLU A 62 -8.76 0.17 3.48
N LEU A 63 -7.74 0.55 4.23
CA LEU A 63 -7.73 1.80 4.99
C LEU A 63 -7.80 3.04 4.09
N LEU A 64 -7.23 2.97 2.88
CA LEU A 64 -7.35 4.02 1.88
C LEU A 64 -8.80 4.20 1.41
N VAL A 65 -9.50 3.09 1.12
CA VAL A 65 -10.92 3.13 0.74
C VAL A 65 -11.75 3.74 1.86
N ASP A 66 -11.51 3.33 3.09
CA ASP A 66 -12.18 3.85 4.28
C ASP A 66 -11.93 5.35 4.48
N LEU A 67 -10.67 5.79 4.30
CA LEU A 67 -10.29 7.20 4.42
C LEU A 67 -11.00 8.06 3.37
N ILE A 68 -11.01 7.60 2.11
CA ILE A 68 -11.70 8.29 1.01
C ILE A 68 -13.20 8.34 1.25
N ALA A 69 -13.81 7.26 1.75
CA ALA A 69 -15.24 7.19 2.02
C ALA A 69 -15.69 8.08 3.18
N ARG A 70 -14.85 8.25 4.21
CA ARG A 70 -15.11 9.12 5.37
C ARG A 70 -14.81 10.59 5.10
N TRP A 71 -14.11 10.89 4.02
CA TRP A 71 -13.77 12.26 3.66
C TRP A 71 -15.05 13.06 3.33
N LYS A 72 -15.27 14.14 4.09
CA LYS A 72 -16.26 15.17 3.77
C LYS A 72 -15.49 16.40 3.30
N PRO A 73 -15.82 16.98 2.13
CA PRO A 73 -15.34 18.32 1.81
C PRO A 73 -15.77 19.26 2.92
N GLU A 74 -14.87 20.12 3.38
CA GLU A 74 -15.26 21.26 4.20
C GLU A 74 -16.29 22.05 3.37
N GLU A 75 -17.51 22.21 3.89
CA GLU A 75 -18.46 23.18 3.37
C GLU A 75 -17.79 24.53 3.56
N THR A 76 -17.24 25.09 2.48
CA THR A 76 -16.89 26.51 2.44
C THR A 76 -18.18 27.25 2.69
N GLY A 77 -18.37 27.69 3.92
CA GLY A 77 -19.53 28.46 4.33
C GLY A 77 -19.74 29.59 3.32
N ASP A 78 -20.91 29.59 2.71
CA ASP A 78 -21.39 30.70 1.89
C ASP A 78 -21.25 31.95 2.76
N PRO A 79 -20.48 32.98 2.37
CA PRO A 79 -20.52 34.23 3.09
C PRO A 79 -21.94 34.79 2.89
N GLU A 80 -22.80 34.63 3.91
CA GLU A 80 -24.10 35.28 3.93
C GLU A 80 -23.93 36.79 3.64
N ASP A 81 -24.76 37.29 2.72
CA ASP A 81 -24.80 38.61 2.07
C ASP A 81 -24.36 39.84 2.90
#